data_AF-A0ABD4S537-F1
#
_entry.id   AF-A0ABD4S537-F1
#
_cell.length_a   1.000
_cell.length_b   1.000
_cell.length_c   1.000
_cell.angle_alpha   90.00
_cell.angle_beta   90.00
_cell.angle_gamma   90.00
#
_symmetry.space_group_name_H-M   'P 1'
#
loop_
_entity.id
_entity.type
_entity.pdbx_description
1 polymer ?
#
loop_
_entity_poly.entity_id
_entity_poly.type
_entity_poly.pdbx_seq_one_letter_code
_entity_poly.pdbx_strand_id
1 'polypeptide(L)'
;MARISNITMAEQPEYCILAIRKTIDFMVEFSEFSQQSFRKISNYLEEKGILSAGAPIVCFHNMDLEKLDVEVGFPVTNHSVFNHMDTENEILQKIVPTQKIITAIDLGPYELQDPILEELFLWAKDRGYELHGDIYYQYLNDLNRPESEYLTKMMLPVI
;
A
#
# COMPACT_ATOMS: atom_id res chain seq x y z
N MET A 1 -20.11 -11.21 -3.05
CA MET A 1 -18.83 -10.95 -3.74
C MET A 1 -18.40 -9.56 -3.36
N ALA A 2 -17.29 -9.44 -2.63
CA ALA A 2 -16.74 -8.18 -2.13
C ALA A 2 -15.92 -7.44 -3.22
N ARG A 3 -15.29 -8.16 -4.15
CA ARG A 3 -14.61 -7.53 -5.30
C ARG A 3 -15.59 -6.82 -6.24
N ILE A 4 -15.35 -5.52 -6.45
CA ILE A 4 -16.18 -4.64 -7.29
C ILE A 4 -15.56 -4.32 -8.66
N SER A 5 -14.32 -4.71 -8.90
CA SER A 5 -13.67 -4.57 -10.22
C SER A 5 -13.30 -5.93 -10.80
N ASN A 6 -13.12 -5.98 -12.12
CA ASN A 6 -12.43 -7.11 -12.74
C ASN A 6 -10.97 -7.15 -12.27
N ILE A 7 -10.39 -8.35 -12.20
CA ILE A 7 -8.94 -8.50 -12.10
C ILE A 7 -8.37 -8.15 -13.46
N THR A 8 -7.46 -7.18 -13.48
CA THR A 8 -6.84 -6.67 -14.71
C THR A 8 -5.33 -6.54 -14.53
N MET A 9 -4.62 -6.55 -15.65
CA MET A 9 -3.23 -6.13 -15.67
C MET A 9 -3.16 -4.68 -16.14
N ALA A 10 -2.36 -3.87 -15.46
CA ALA A 10 -2.18 -2.46 -15.76
C ALA A 10 -0.70 -2.09 -15.72
N GLU A 11 -0.34 -1.05 -16.46
CA GLU A 11 0.96 -0.39 -16.33
C GLU A 11 0.82 0.73 -15.29
N GLN A 12 1.53 0.57 -14.17
CA GLN A 12 1.60 1.57 -13.12
C GLN A 12 2.74 2.53 -13.46
N PRO A 13 2.48 3.85 -13.58
CA PRO A 13 3.55 4.81 -13.82
C PRO A 13 4.46 4.89 -12.60
N GLU A 14 5.68 5.36 -12.82
CA GLU A 14 6.59 5.72 -11.73
C GLU A 14 5.94 6.73 -10.77
N TYR A 15 6.15 6.55 -9.48
CA TYR A 15 5.77 7.52 -8.46
C TYR A 15 6.73 7.49 -7.27
N CYS A 16 6.76 8.58 -6.52
CA CYS A 16 7.48 8.68 -5.27
C CYS A 16 6.53 8.38 -4.11
N ILE A 17 7.00 7.65 -3.09
CA ILE A 17 6.29 7.42 -1.83
C ILE A 17 7.13 7.94 -0.66
N LEU A 18 6.47 8.60 0.28
CA LEU A 18 7.01 8.84 1.62
C LEU A 18 6.44 7.78 2.55
N ALA A 19 7.30 7.01 3.21
CA ALA A 19 6.87 5.86 3.98
C ALA A 19 7.70 5.63 5.23
N ILE A 20 7.13 4.88 6.16
CA ILE A 20 7.83 4.33 7.32
C ILE A 20 7.74 2.81 7.19
N ARG A 21 8.89 2.14 7.29
CA ARG A 21 9.00 0.68 7.17
C ARG A 21 9.47 0.07 8.47
N LYS A 22 8.80 -1.00 8.90
CA LYS A 22 9.11 -1.71 10.14
C LYS A 22 8.79 -3.20 9.99
N THR A 23 9.57 -4.04 10.66
CA THR A 23 9.20 -5.45 10.89
C THR A 23 8.38 -5.54 12.18
N ILE A 24 7.19 -6.12 12.10
CA ILE A 24 6.23 -6.17 13.21
C ILE A 24 5.52 -7.53 13.31
N ASP A 25 4.90 -7.80 14.46
CA ASP A 25 3.82 -8.78 14.54
C ASP A 25 2.50 -8.13 14.07
N PHE A 26 1.90 -8.67 13.02
CA PHE A 26 0.70 -8.11 12.40
C PHE A 26 -0.49 -8.03 13.36
N MET A 27 -0.72 -9.08 14.15
CA MET A 27 -1.89 -9.17 15.02
C MET A 27 -1.76 -8.28 16.26
N VAL A 28 -0.54 -7.92 16.63
CA VAL A 28 -0.24 -7.14 17.84
C VAL A 28 -0.01 -5.67 17.51
N GLU A 29 0.76 -5.37 16.46
CA GLU A 29 1.32 -4.03 16.26
C GLU A 29 0.74 -3.28 15.05
N PHE A 30 0.16 -3.96 14.04
CA PHE A 30 -0.15 -3.33 12.75
C PHE A 30 -1.11 -2.15 12.85
N SER A 31 -2.18 -2.28 13.63
CA SER A 31 -3.17 -1.21 13.79
C SER A 31 -2.56 0.07 14.39
N GLU A 32 -1.80 -0.07 15.48
CA GLU A 32 -1.14 1.08 16.12
C GLU A 32 -0.03 1.65 15.23
N PHE A 33 0.81 0.80 14.65
CA PHE A 33 1.90 1.19 13.77
C PHE A 33 1.41 1.96 12.54
N SER A 34 0.39 1.45 11.85
CA SER A 34 -0.16 2.09 10.64
C SER A 34 -0.78 3.45 10.97
N GLN A 35 -1.58 3.54 12.04
CA GLN A 35 -2.19 4.81 12.46
C GLN A 35 -1.14 5.87 12.83
N GLN A 36 -0.14 5.50 13.64
CA GLN A 36 0.92 6.42 14.04
C GLN A 36 1.75 6.89 12.84
N SER A 37 2.08 5.97 11.94
CA SER A 37 2.88 6.28 10.76
C SER A 37 2.14 7.19 9.78
N PHE A 38 0.86 6.91 9.49
CA PHE A 38 0.05 7.79 8.64
C PHE A 38 -0.07 9.19 9.24
N ARG A 39 -0.27 9.30 10.56
CA ARG A 39 -0.31 10.59 11.25
C ARG A 39 1.03 11.32 11.16
N LYS A 40 2.15 10.64 11.41
CA LYS A 40 3.50 11.22 11.36
C LYS A 40 3.80 11.79 9.97
N ILE A 41 3.53 11.02 8.92
CA ILE A 41 3.75 11.46 7.53
C ILE A 41 2.77 12.57 7.15
N SER A 42 1.51 12.52 7.59
CA SER A 42 0.53 13.58 7.30
C SER A 42 0.94 14.92 7.91
N ASN A 43 1.35 14.94 9.18
CA ASN A 43 1.86 16.14 9.84
C ASN A 43 3.11 16.66 9.12
N TYR A 44 4.01 15.76 8.73
CA TYR A 44 5.20 16.11 7.98
C TYR A 44 4.88 16.80 6.64
N LEU A 45 3.95 16.22 5.88
CA LEU A 45 3.46 16.78 4.62
C LEU A 45 2.87 18.19 4.84
N GLU A 46 2.06 18.37 5.89
CA GLU A 46 1.47 19.66 6.25
C GLU A 46 2.53 20.71 6.62
N GLU A 47 3.48 20.36 7.48
CA GLU A 47 4.59 21.25 7.90
C GLU A 47 5.46 21.71 6.72
N LYS A 48 5.67 20.83 5.73
CA LYS A 48 6.44 21.14 4.52
C LYS A 48 5.60 21.77 3.40
N GLY A 49 4.28 21.89 3.56
CA GLY A 49 3.38 22.37 2.52
C GLY A 49 3.34 21.46 1.28
N ILE A 50 3.58 20.16 1.46
CA ILE A 50 3.56 19.15 0.39
C ILE A 50 2.18 18.48 0.38
N LEU A 51 1.59 18.33 -0.80
CA LEU A 51 0.34 17.59 -0.97
C LEU A 51 0.62 16.12 -1.31
N SER A 52 -0.22 15.22 -0.77
CA SER A 52 -0.27 13.85 -1.25
C SER A 52 -0.72 13.80 -2.71
N ALA A 53 -0.10 12.93 -3.50
CA ALA A 53 -0.47 12.65 -4.88
C ALA A 53 -1.65 11.65 -4.99
N GLY A 54 -2.11 11.09 -3.88
CA GLY A 54 -3.14 10.07 -3.88
C GLY A 54 -3.49 9.50 -2.50
N ALA A 55 -4.21 8.38 -2.51
CA ALA A 55 -4.61 7.64 -1.32
C ALA A 55 -3.41 7.03 -0.56
N PRO A 56 -3.52 6.83 0.77
CA PRO A 56 -2.51 6.13 1.56
C PRO A 56 -2.29 4.71 1.04
N ILE A 57 -1.04 4.24 1.16
CA ILE A 57 -0.57 2.96 0.65
C ILE A 57 0.07 2.16 1.79
N VAL A 58 -0.16 0.86 1.79
CA VAL A 58 0.55 -0.14 2.58
C VAL A 58 1.21 -1.12 1.60
N CYS A 59 2.47 -1.45 1.84
CA CYS A 59 3.22 -2.44 1.09
C CYS A 59 3.72 -3.53 2.05
N PHE A 60 3.31 -4.77 1.80
CA PHE A 60 3.82 -5.95 2.49
C PHE A 60 4.91 -6.58 1.64
N HIS A 61 6.11 -6.71 2.20
CA HIS A 61 7.28 -7.29 1.51
C HIS A 61 7.42 -8.81 1.73
N ASN A 62 6.66 -9.35 2.68
CA ASN A 62 6.55 -10.77 2.96
C ASN A 62 5.14 -11.09 3.47
N MET A 63 4.88 -12.37 3.76
CA MET A 63 3.60 -12.85 4.31
C MET A 63 3.79 -13.51 5.69
N ASP A 64 4.92 -13.28 6.35
CA ASP A 64 5.19 -13.81 7.70
C ASP A 64 4.50 -12.90 8.71
N LEU A 65 3.32 -13.28 9.21
CA LEU A 65 2.51 -12.42 10.08
C LEU A 65 3.16 -12.17 11.46
N GLU A 66 4.09 -13.00 11.91
CA GLU A 66 4.81 -12.79 13.19
C GLU A 66 6.04 -11.88 12.99
N LYS A 67 6.57 -11.79 11.77
CA LYS A 67 7.72 -10.97 11.37
C LYS A 67 7.45 -10.27 10.06
N LEU A 68 6.33 -9.55 10.04
CA LEU A 68 5.81 -8.92 8.85
C LEU A 68 6.64 -7.68 8.53
N ASP A 69 7.28 -7.70 7.37
CA ASP A 69 8.01 -6.55 6.85
C ASP A 69 7.06 -5.67 6.05
N VAL A 70 6.66 -4.55 6.65
CA VAL A 70 5.60 -3.69 6.13
C VAL A 70 6.04 -2.24 6.06
N GLU A 71 5.63 -1.57 4.99
CA GLU A 71 5.88 -0.17 4.68
C GLU A 71 4.53 0.55 4.54
N VAL A 72 4.33 1.66 5.23
CA VAL A 72 3.08 2.45 5.15
C VAL A 72 3.39 3.90 4.82
N GLY A 73 2.59 4.52 3.96
CA GLY A 73 2.95 5.83 3.44
C GLY A 73 1.94 6.52 2.53
N PHE A 74 2.37 7.63 1.96
CA PHE A 74 1.61 8.44 1.02
C PHE A 74 2.40 8.67 -0.27
N PRO A 75 1.78 8.54 -1.45
CA PRO A 75 2.41 8.92 -2.70
C PRO A 75 2.57 10.45 -2.77
N VAL A 76 3.65 10.93 -3.38
CA VAL A 76 3.94 12.36 -3.59
C VAL A 76 4.46 12.59 -5.01
N THR A 77 4.26 13.79 -5.55
CA THR A 77 4.64 14.13 -6.94
C THR A 77 6.08 14.60 -7.09
N ASN A 78 6.75 14.99 -6.01
CA ASN A 78 8.00 15.73 -6.09
C ASN A 78 9.20 14.91 -5.57
N HIS A 79 10.09 14.55 -6.49
CA HIS A 79 11.37 13.90 -6.18
C HIS A 79 12.39 14.84 -5.50
N SER A 80 12.15 16.16 -5.56
CA SER A 80 13.17 17.19 -5.30
C SER A 80 13.03 17.94 -3.96
N VAL A 81 12.16 17.51 -3.05
CA VAL A 81 11.98 18.17 -1.73
C VAL A 81 12.88 17.58 -0.65
N PHE A 82 13.60 16.49 -0.94
CA PHE A 82 14.28 15.69 0.06
C PHE A 82 15.71 15.37 -0.36
N ASN A 83 16.68 16.00 0.30
CA ASN A 83 18.06 15.53 0.28
C ASN A 83 18.14 14.34 1.25
N HIS A 84 17.81 13.13 0.77
CA HIS A 84 18.15 11.84 1.39
C HIS A 84 17.73 11.66 2.85
N MET A 85 16.63 10.92 3.08
CA MET A 85 16.14 10.50 4.40
C MET A 85 16.03 11.64 5.41
N ASP A 86 14.81 12.03 5.74
CA ASP A 86 14.59 12.78 6.98
C ASP A 86 14.77 11.81 8.16
N THR A 87 16.02 11.51 8.50
CA THR A 87 16.41 10.56 9.55
C THR A 87 15.88 10.97 10.92
N GLU A 88 15.64 12.27 11.13
CA GLU A 88 15.01 12.76 12.36
C GLU A 88 13.56 12.28 12.46
N ASN A 89 12.86 12.18 11.33
CA ASN A 89 11.46 11.74 11.28
C ASN A 89 11.29 10.26 10.93
N GLU A 90 12.36 9.51 10.66
CA GLU A 90 12.30 8.11 10.21
C GLU A 90 11.45 7.92 8.94
N ILE A 91 11.24 8.99 8.16
CA ILE A 91 10.47 8.96 6.92
C ILE A 91 11.42 8.67 5.76
N LEU A 92 11.18 7.55 5.11
CA LEU A 92 11.88 7.10 3.91
C LEU A 92 11.20 7.71 2.69
N GLN A 93 12.01 8.17 1.75
CA GLN A 93 11.54 8.48 0.41
C GLN A 93 12.00 7.38 -0.53
N LYS A 94 11.06 6.83 -1.31
CA LYS A 94 11.33 5.74 -2.24
C LYS A 94 10.68 6.03 -3.58
N ILE A 95 11.38 5.70 -4.65
CA ILE A 95 10.81 5.70 -6.01
C ILE A 95 10.30 4.29 -6.27
N VAL A 96 9.02 4.19 -6.61
CA VAL A 96 8.42 2.97 -7.16
C VAL A 96 8.48 3.12 -8.68
N PRO A 97 9.26 2.28 -9.38
CA PRO A 97 9.47 2.42 -10.82
C PRO A 97 8.20 2.11 -11.60
N THR A 98 8.19 2.48 -12.87
CA THR A 98 7.13 2.01 -13.78
C THR A 98 7.16 0.49 -13.83
N GLN A 99 6.02 -0.14 -13.56
CA GLN A 99 5.93 -1.60 -13.46
C GLN A 99 4.56 -2.11 -13.90
N LYS A 100 4.51 -3.36 -14.34
CA LYS A 100 3.24 -4.06 -14.59
C LYS A 100 2.71 -4.57 -13.26
N ILE A 101 1.43 -4.34 -13.03
CA ILE A 101 0.72 -4.81 -11.85
C ILE A 101 -0.51 -5.61 -12.24
N ILE A 102 -0.84 -6.62 -11.45
CA ILE A 102 -2.16 -7.25 -11.42
C ILE A 102 -2.95 -6.56 -10.33
N THR A 103 -4.16 -6.10 -10.62
CA THR A 103 -4.92 -5.27 -9.69
C THR A 103 -6.42 -5.53 -9.74
N ALA A 104 -7.05 -5.36 -8.57
CA ALA A 104 -8.50 -5.27 -8.41
C ALA A 104 -8.85 -4.34 -7.24
N ILE A 105 -10.13 -3.99 -7.13
CA ILE A 105 -10.70 -3.23 -6.02
C ILE A 105 -11.66 -4.13 -5.24
N ASP A 106 -11.40 -4.24 -3.95
CA ASP A 106 -12.26 -4.87 -2.96
C ASP A 106 -13.19 -3.84 -2.29
N LEU A 107 -14.41 -4.27 -1.97
CA LEU A 107 -15.42 -3.54 -1.21
C LEU A 107 -15.81 -4.35 0.03
N GLY A 108 -15.40 -3.88 1.20
CA GLY A 108 -15.72 -4.52 2.46
C GLY A 108 -14.66 -4.33 3.54
N PRO A 109 -14.89 -4.92 4.72
CA PRO A 109 -13.98 -4.82 5.86
C PRO A 109 -12.62 -5.44 5.53
N TYR A 110 -11.55 -4.88 6.09
CA TYR A 110 -10.17 -5.29 5.82
C TYR A 110 -9.89 -6.74 6.22
N GLU A 111 -10.59 -7.25 7.23
CA GLU A 111 -10.48 -8.60 7.78
C GLU A 111 -11.04 -9.67 6.84
N LEU A 112 -11.79 -9.29 5.80
CA LEU A 112 -12.41 -10.22 4.84
C LEU A 112 -11.76 -10.15 3.46
N GLN A 113 -10.55 -9.60 3.37
CA GLN A 113 -9.85 -9.34 2.10
C GLN A 113 -9.10 -10.54 1.52
N ASP A 114 -8.78 -11.53 2.36
CA ASP A 114 -8.00 -12.71 1.98
C ASP A 114 -8.53 -13.42 0.71
N PRO A 115 -9.85 -13.67 0.54
CA PRO A 115 -10.35 -14.34 -0.66
C PRO A 115 -10.06 -13.57 -1.95
N ILE A 116 -10.05 -12.23 -1.90
CA ILE A 116 -9.76 -11.42 -3.09
C ILE A 116 -8.27 -11.46 -3.41
N LEU A 117 -7.41 -11.41 -2.39
CA LEU A 117 -5.97 -11.57 -2.59
C LEU A 117 -5.64 -12.96 -3.18
N GLU A 118 -6.27 -14.02 -2.70
CA GLU A 118 -6.17 -15.37 -3.26
C GLU A 118 -6.64 -15.44 -4.73
N GLU A 119 -7.75 -14.78 -5.08
CA GLU A 119 -8.21 -14.68 -6.47
C GLU A 119 -7.16 -14.02 -7.38
N LEU A 120 -6.46 -12.98 -6.91
CA LEU A 120 -5.38 -12.33 -7.67
C LEU A 120 -4.19 -13.26 -7.88
N PHE A 121 -3.78 -14.00 -6.84
CA PHE A 121 -2.69 -14.98 -6.94
C PHE A 121 -3.02 -16.10 -7.94
N LEU A 122 -4.24 -16.64 -7.89
CA LEU A 122 -4.70 -17.65 -8.83
C LEU A 122 -4.76 -17.10 -10.25
N TRP A 123 -5.29 -15.89 -10.43
CA TRP A 123 -5.37 -15.24 -11.74
C TRP A 123 -3.99 -15.04 -12.38
N ALA A 124 -2.99 -14.68 -11.58
CA ALA A 124 -1.60 -14.53 -12.01
C ALA A 124 -1.02 -15.89 -12.44
N LYS A 125 -1.18 -16.90 -11.58
CA LYS A 125 -0.70 -18.27 -11.81
C LYS A 125 -1.29 -18.90 -13.06
N ASP A 126 -2.60 -18.79 -13.26
CA ASP A 126 -3.31 -19.37 -14.41
C ASP A 126 -2.84 -18.78 -15.76
N ARG A 127 -2.24 -17.58 -15.73
CA ARG A 127 -1.70 -16.89 -16.90
C ARG A 127 -0.18 -16.98 -17.01
N GLY A 128 0.47 -17.68 -16.08
CA GLY A 128 1.92 -17.85 -16.07
C GLY A 128 2.70 -16.58 -15.74
N TYR A 129 2.11 -15.64 -15.01
CA TYR A 129 2.82 -14.46 -14.51
C TYR A 129 3.60 -14.80 -13.24
N GLU A 130 4.84 -14.33 -13.17
CA GLU A 130 5.68 -14.41 -11.97
C GLU A 130 5.56 -13.10 -11.18
N LEU A 131 5.25 -13.20 -9.89
CA LEU A 131 5.05 -12.03 -9.02
C LEU A 131 6.35 -11.65 -8.33
N HIS A 132 6.57 -10.35 -8.13
CA HIS A 132 7.72 -9.83 -7.39
C HIS A 132 7.73 -10.27 -5.91
N GLY A 133 6.55 -10.52 -5.34
CA GLY A 133 6.35 -10.89 -3.93
C GLY A 133 5.85 -9.76 -3.05
N ASP A 134 5.98 -8.50 -3.48
CA ASP A 134 5.38 -7.35 -2.80
C ASP A 134 3.85 -7.33 -3.00
N ILE A 135 3.10 -6.96 -1.97
CA ILE A 135 1.65 -6.78 -2.02
C ILE A 135 1.33 -5.36 -1.60
N TYR A 136 0.72 -4.58 -2.48
CA TYR A 136 0.34 -3.20 -2.19
C TYR A 136 -1.16 -3.05 -2.00
N TYR A 137 -1.58 -2.46 -0.89
CA TYR A 137 -2.94 -2.02 -0.63
C TYR A 137 -3.00 -0.50 -0.67
N GLN A 138 -3.99 0.04 -1.36
CA GLN A 138 -4.29 1.47 -1.39
C GLN A 138 -5.71 1.72 -0.90
N TYR A 139 -5.86 2.50 0.17
CA TYR A 139 -7.13 2.78 0.84
C TYR A 139 -7.85 3.96 0.17
N LEU A 140 -8.88 3.68 -0.62
CA LEU A 140 -9.47 4.65 -1.55
C LEU A 140 -10.50 5.58 -0.90
N ASN A 141 -10.91 5.32 0.34
CA ASN A 141 -11.89 6.12 1.06
C ASN A 141 -11.58 6.22 2.56
N ASP A 142 -12.23 7.20 3.20
CA ASP A 142 -12.10 7.43 4.64
C ASP A 142 -12.77 6.33 5.48
N LEU A 143 -12.41 6.29 6.76
CA LEU A 143 -12.96 5.36 7.76
C LEU A 143 -14.21 5.93 8.47
N ASN A 144 -14.77 7.08 8.04
CA ASN A 144 -15.95 7.69 8.67
C ASN A 144 -17.27 7.11 8.13
N ARG A 145 -17.24 5.86 7.70
CA ARG A 145 -18.31 5.15 7.00
C ARG A 145 -18.34 3.69 7.47
N PRO A 146 -19.43 2.96 7.21
CA PRO A 146 -19.50 1.54 7.55
C PRO A 146 -18.37 0.73 6.89
N GLU A 147 -17.83 -0.27 7.59
CA GLU A 147 -16.74 -1.10 7.06
C GLU A 147 -17.13 -1.84 5.78
N SER A 148 -18.42 -2.13 5.59
CA SER A 148 -18.97 -2.69 4.35
C SER A 148 -18.79 -1.77 3.13
N GLU A 149 -18.43 -0.51 3.33
CA GLU A 149 -18.19 0.48 2.28
C GLU A 149 -16.70 0.76 2.03
N TYR A 150 -15.78 0.15 2.80
CA TYR A 150 -14.35 0.38 2.59
C TYR A 150 -13.90 -0.12 1.23
N LEU A 151 -13.06 0.68 0.56
CA LEU A 151 -12.54 0.40 -0.77
C LEU A 151 -11.03 0.25 -0.72
N THR A 152 -10.54 -0.96 -1.01
CA THR A 152 -9.11 -1.23 -1.07
C THR A 152 -8.73 -1.66 -2.47
N LYS A 153 -7.81 -0.93 -3.10
CA LYS A 153 -7.17 -1.38 -4.33
C LYS A 153 -5.96 -2.23 -3.98
N MET A 154 -5.98 -3.48 -4.40
CA MET A 154 -4.87 -4.43 -4.28
C MET A 154 -4.04 -4.38 -5.56
N MET A 155 -2.71 -4.38 -5.44
CA MET A 155 -1.78 -4.34 -6.57
C MET A 155 -0.62 -5.30 -6.32
N LEU A 156 -0.42 -6.24 -7.23
CA LEU A 156 0.67 -7.22 -7.21
C LEU A 156 1.61 -6.96 -8.39
N PRO A 157 2.85 -6.48 -8.14
CA PRO A 157 3.82 -6.32 -9.20
C PRO A 157 4.25 -7.64 -9.83
N VAL A 158 4.48 -7.60 -11.14
CA VAL A 158 4.94 -8.73 -11.97
C VAL A 158 6.41 -8.51 -12.35
N ILE A 159 7.18 -9.60 -12.46
CA ILE A 159 8.59 -9.60 -12.90
C ILE A 159 8.71 -9.36 -14.42
#